data_AF-A0A8C9GKX9-F1
#
_entry.id   AF-A0A8C9GKX9-F1
#
_cell.length_a   1.000
_cell.length_b   1.000
_cell.length_c   1.000
_cell.angle_alpha   90.00
_cell.angle_beta   90.00
_cell.angle_gamma   90.00
#
_symmetry.space_group_name_H-M   'P 1'
#
loop_
_entity.id
_entity.type
_entity.pdbx_description
1 polymer ?
#
loop_
_entity_poly.entity_id
_entity_poly.type
_entity_poly.pdbx_seq_one_letter_code
_entity_poly.pdbx_strand_id
1 'polypeptide(L)'
;MRYFGTSVSRPGRGEPHFVYVAYVDDTQFARFDSDAAIPRMEPLAPWVEPEYWERETRGAQTHADNFQANLRTLLRYYNPSEAGSHTTQEMYGCDLGPDGRFLRGYDQLAYDGKDYLALNEDLRSWTAADTAAQISRRKWEVTREAERVRAYLEDRCLEWLHRYLENGKETLQRAGTGGHGAPSSLVDLPGWLPARRGGKREQSYNIALPLLLSGKNPPRFPDPVPESDSEGPPALWDN
;
A
#
# COMPACT_ATOMS: atom_id res chain seq x y z
N MET A 1 -5.89 -9.38 8.48
CA MET A 1 -6.16 -9.01 7.06
C MET A 1 -5.02 -8.17 6.55
N ARG A 2 -4.51 -8.44 5.34
CA ARG A 2 -3.43 -7.66 4.72
C ARG A 2 -3.68 -7.43 3.25
N TYR A 3 -3.35 -6.23 2.80
CA TYR A 3 -3.32 -5.83 1.41
C TYR A 3 -1.89 -5.54 0.99
N PHE A 4 -1.59 -5.81 -0.28
CA PHE A 4 -0.29 -5.59 -0.87
C PHE A 4 -0.44 -4.91 -2.22
N GLY A 5 0.06 -3.69 -2.33
CA GLY A 5 0.19 -2.96 -3.59
C GLY A 5 1.62 -3.04 -4.12
N THR A 6 1.79 -3.25 -5.41
CA THR A 6 3.09 -3.19 -6.08
C THR A 6 2.93 -2.48 -7.41
N SER A 7 3.73 -1.45 -7.65
CA SER A 7 3.84 -0.80 -8.95
C SER A 7 5.27 -0.85 -9.46
N VAL A 8 5.41 -1.20 -10.74
CA VAL A 8 6.70 -1.31 -11.42
C VAL A 8 6.71 -0.37 -12.61
N SER A 9 7.62 0.61 -12.62
CA SER A 9 7.81 1.49 -13.76
C SER A 9 8.43 0.72 -14.93
N ARG A 10 7.99 1.01 -16.15
CA ARG A 10 8.42 0.31 -17.35
C ARG A 10 8.99 1.29 -18.38
N PRO A 11 10.29 1.66 -18.28
CA PRO A 11 10.91 2.56 -19.23
C PRO A 11 10.66 2.11 -20.68
N GLY A 12 10.09 3.00 -21.50
CA GLY A 12 9.77 2.73 -22.90
C GLY A 12 8.54 1.85 -23.17
N ARG A 13 7.75 1.47 -22.15
CA ARG A 13 6.52 0.66 -22.32
C ARG A 13 5.26 1.31 -21.77
N GLY A 14 5.29 2.63 -21.53
CA GLY A 14 4.13 3.40 -21.09
C GLY A 14 3.96 3.41 -19.58
N GLU A 15 2.72 3.25 -19.13
CA GLU A 15 2.35 3.38 -17.72
C GLU A 15 2.93 2.25 -16.83
N PRO A 16 3.19 2.52 -15.54
CA PRO A 16 3.62 1.49 -14.60
C PRO A 16 2.64 0.31 -14.57
N HIS A 17 3.17 -0.90 -14.38
CA HIS A 17 2.33 -2.07 -14.10
C HIS A 17 1.97 -2.07 -12.62
N PHE A 18 0.69 -2.14 -12.28
CA PHE A 18 0.20 -2.20 -10.91
C PHE A 18 -0.51 -3.52 -10.63
N VAL A 19 -0.13 -4.15 -9.52
CA VAL A 19 -0.76 -5.35 -8.98
C VAL A 19 -1.15 -5.08 -7.54
N TYR A 20 -2.35 -5.51 -7.17
CA TYR A 20 -2.86 -5.39 -5.81
C TYR A 20 -3.47 -6.72 -5.38
N VAL A 21 -3.13 -7.22 -4.19
CA VAL A 21 -3.61 -8.50 -3.68
C VAL A 21 -4.01 -8.40 -2.22
N ALA A 22 -5.01 -9.18 -1.82
CA ALA A 22 -5.56 -9.17 -0.47
C ALA A 22 -5.62 -10.56 0.16
N TYR A 23 -5.33 -10.62 1.46
CA TYR A 23 -5.26 -11.83 2.26
C TYR A 23 -6.05 -11.71 3.57
N VAL A 24 -6.73 -12.78 3.94
CA VAL A 24 -7.17 -13.05 5.32
C VAL A 24 -6.39 -14.27 5.78
N ASP A 25 -5.66 -14.13 6.89
CA ASP A 25 -4.61 -15.05 7.30
C ASP A 25 -3.68 -15.38 6.12
N ASP A 26 -3.45 -16.65 5.80
CA ASP A 26 -2.63 -17.09 4.67
C ASP A 26 -3.45 -17.34 3.38
N THR A 27 -4.73 -16.97 3.37
CA THR A 27 -5.63 -17.21 2.22
C THR A 27 -5.79 -15.95 1.38
N GLN A 28 -5.24 -15.97 0.17
CA GLN A 28 -5.49 -14.92 -0.82
C GLN A 28 -6.95 -14.96 -1.26
N PHE A 29 -7.65 -13.82 -1.21
CA PHE A 29 -9.07 -13.77 -1.56
C PHE A 29 -9.40 -12.76 -2.67
N ALA A 30 -8.48 -11.84 -2.98
CA ALA A 30 -8.67 -10.88 -4.04
C ALA A 30 -7.37 -10.57 -4.79
N ARG A 31 -7.51 -10.20 -6.07
CA ARG A 31 -6.42 -9.73 -6.93
C ARG A 31 -6.92 -8.69 -7.92
N PHE A 32 -6.13 -7.65 -8.14
CA PHE A 32 -6.27 -6.70 -9.23
C PHE A 32 -4.98 -6.64 -10.04
N ASP A 33 -5.11 -6.54 -11.36
CA ASP A 33 -4.00 -6.43 -12.30
C ASP A 33 -4.30 -5.34 -13.34
N SER A 34 -3.48 -4.28 -13.38
CA SER A 34 -3.69 -3.15 -14.30
C SER A 34 -3.45 -3.51 -15.77
N ASP A 35 -2.70 -4.58 -16.04
CA ASP A 35 -2.42 -5.03 -17.40
C ASP A 35 -3.50 -6.00 -17.94
N ALA A 36 -4.51 -6.33 -17.12
CA ALA A 36 -5.64 -7.13 -17.59
C ALA A 36 -6.43 -6.38 -18.68
N ALA A 37 -7.02 -7.13 -19.63
CA ALA A 37 -7.79 -6.53 -20.73
C ALA A 37 -8.96 -5.66 -20.24
N ILE A 38 -9.54 -6.02 -19.09
CA ILE A 38 -10.55 -5.23 -18.38
C ILE A 38 -10.15 -5.24 -16.89
N PRO A 39 -9.34 -4.27 -16.43
CA PRO A 39 -8.83 -4.24 -15.06
C PRO A 39 -9.97 -4.18 -14.05
N ARG A 40 -10.08 -5.23 -13.23
CA ARG A 40 -11.11 -5.40 -12.20
C ARG A 40 -10.54 -6.17 -11.01
N MET A 41 -11.17 -6.01 -9.85
CA MET A 41 -10.89 -6.88 -8.71
C MET A 41 -11.48 -8.26 -8.96
N GLU A 42 -10.65 -9.30 -8.89
CA GLU A 42 -11.01 -10.68 -9.11
C GLU A 42 -11.20 -11.43 -7.78
N PRO A 43 -12.35 -12.09 -7.56
CA PRO A 43 -12.53 -12.99 -6.42
C PRO A 43 -11.64 -14.22 -6.55
N LEU A 44 -10.85 -14.51 -5.51
CA LEU A 44 -10.07 -15.74 -5.39
C LEU A 44 -10.58 -16.66 -4.28
N ALA A 45 -11.58 -16.22 -3.53
CA ALA A 45 -12.26 -17.02 -2.52
C ALA A 45 -13.79 -16.84 -2.59
N PRO A 46 -14.58 -17.89 -2.28
CA PRO A 46 -16.02 -17.87 -2.46
C PRO A 46 -16.79 -17.13 -1.34
N TRP A 47 -16.11 -16.70 -0.28
CA TRP A 47 -16.72 -16.16 0.94
C TRP A 47 -16.83 -14.62 0.98
N VAL A 48 -16.56 -13.95 -0.14
CA VAL A 48 -16.73 -12.50 -0.29
C VAL A 48 -17.91 -12.21 -1.20
N GLU A 49 -18.78 -11.29 -0.77
CA GLU A 49 -20.05 -11.03 -1.42
C GLU A 49 -19.90 -10.31 -2.78
N PRO A 50 -20.77 -10.60 -3.77
CA PRO A 50 -20.67 -10.02 -5.11
C PRO A 50 -20.71 -8.48 -5.16
N GLU A 51 -21.49 -7.85 -4.28
CA GLU A 51 -21.67 -6.39 -4.21
C GLU A 51 -20.37 -5.65 -3.84
N TYR A 52 -19.39 -6.38 -3.27
CA TYR A 52 -18.08 -5.87 -2.90
C TYR A 52 -17.23 -5.46 -4.11
N TRP A 53 -17.32 -6.21 -5.22
CA TRP A 53 -16.29 -6.19 -6.27
C TRP A 53 -16.25 -4.94 -7.12
N GLU A 54 -17.41 -4.30 -7.36
CA GLU A 54 -17.44 -3.05 -8.12
C GLU A 54 -16.77 -1.91 -7.34
N ARG A 55 -17.01 -1.86 -6.02
CA ARG A 55 -16.38 -0.87 -5.14
C ARG A 55 -14.87 -1.11 -5.04
N GLU A 56 -14.45 -2.34 -4.82
CA GLU A 56 -13.01 -2.66 -4.74
C GLU A 56 -12.29 -2.43 -6.06
N THR A 57 -12.94 -2.65 -7.20
CA THR A 57 -12.38 -2.34 -8.51
C THR A 57 -12.04 -0.85 -8.60
N ARG A 58 -12.97 0.04 -8.20
CA ARG A 58 -12.72 1.49 -8.18
C ARG A 58 -11.62 1.86 -7.19
N GLY A 59 -11.60 1.23 -6.01
CA GLY A 59 -10.54 1.42 -5.01
C GLY A 59 -9.16 1.03 -5.54
N ALA A 60 -9.05 -0.11 -6.22
CA ALA A 60 -7.80 -0.60 -6.80
C ALA A 60 -7.30 0.25 -7.98
N GLN A 61 -8.21 0.73 -8.84
CA GLN A 61 -7.87 1.69 -9.89
C GLN A 61 -7.33 2.99 -9.29
N THR A 62 -7.98 3.49 -8.24
CA THR A 62 -7.51 4.69 -7.54
C THR A 62 -6.11 4.45 -6.93
N HIS A 63 -5.86 3.28 -6.32
CA HIS A 63 -4.52 2.94 -5.82
C HIS A 63 -3.47 2.91 -6.95
N ALA A 64 -3.81 2.37 -8.13
CA ALA A 64 -2.90 2.34 -9.28
C ALA A 64 -2.45 3.76 -9.68
N ASP A 65 -3.38 4.70 -9.77
CA ASP A 65 -3.10 6.11 -10.09
C ASP A 65 -2.18 6.76 -9.05
N ASN A 66 -2.39 6.47 -7.75
CA ASN A 66 -1.54 7.01 -6.69
C ASN A 66 -0.13 6.43 -6.76
N PHE A 67 0.00 5.13 -7.01
CA PHE A 67 1.31 4.48 -7.14
C PHE A 67 2.10 5.05 -8.32
N GLN A 68 1.43 5.35 -9.44
CA GLN A 68 2.03 6.04 -10.58
C GLN A 68 2.53 7.45 -10.19
N ALA A 69 1.72 8.23 -9.45
CA ALA A 69 2.12 9.55 -8.96
C ALA A 69 3.27 9.48 -7.93
N ASN A 70 3.26 8.46 -7.07
CA ASN A 70 4.29 8.19 -6.08
C ASN A 70 5.62 7.83 -6.76
N LEU A 71 5.61 6.95 -7.77
CA LEU A 71 6.79 6.63 -8.58
C LEU A 71 7.42 7.90 -9.18
N ARG A 72 6.63 8.77 -9.81
CA ARG A 72 7.12 10.05 -10.35
C ARG A 72 7.74 10.95 -9.27
N THR A 73 7.19 10.93 -8.06
CA THR A 73 7.70 11.71 -6.94
C THR A 73 9.02 11.16 -6.40
N LEU A 74 9.10 9.84 -6.22
CA LEU A 74 10.30 9.15 -5.73
C LEU A 74 11.46 9.27 -6.72
N LEU A 75 11.17 9.20 -8.03
CA LEU A 75 12.15 9.52 -9.07
C LEU A 75 12.75 10.92 -8.89
N ARG A 76 11.96 11.93 -8.51
CA ARG A 76 12.49 13.28 -8.23
C ARG A 76 13.30 13.34 -6.94
N TYR A 77 12.89 12.63 -5.89
CA TYR A 77 13.57 12.67 -4.60
C TYR A 77 14.94 11.99 -4.65
N TYR A 78 15.01 10.83 -5.31
CA TYR A 78 16.24 10.05 -5.41
C TYR A 78 17.11 10.46 -6.61
N ASN A 79 16.55 11.21 -7.57
CA ASN A 79 17.18 11.60 -8.82
C ASN A 79 18.00 10.45 -9.46
N PRO A 80 17.41 9.25 -9.64
CA PRO A 80 18.13 8.12 -10.21
C PRO A 80 18.33 8.36 -11.71
N SER A 81 19.26 7.63 -12.32
CA SER A 81 19.38 7.64 -13.78
C SER A 81 18.08 7.15 -14.42
N GLU A 82 17.47 7.96 -15.31
CA GLU A 82 16.15 7.71 -15.91
C GLU A 82 16.00 6.37 -16.66
N ALA A 83 17.10 5.69 -16.96
CA ALA A 83 17.11 4.44 -17.72
C ALA A 83 16.70 3.19 -16.90
N GLY A 84 16.43 3.33 -15.59
CA GLY A 84 16.10 2.22 -14.69
C GLY A 84 14.59 1.97 -14.55
N SER A 85 14.22 0.69 -14.38
CA SER A 85 12.90 0.31 -13.86
C SER A 85 12.93 0.43 -12.34
N HIS A 86 11.89 1.01 -11.76
CA HIS A 86 11.75 1.29 -10.34
C HIS A 86 10.48 0.67 -9.79
N THR A 87 10.50 0.26 -8.53
CA THR A 87 9.40 -0.46 -7.88
C THR A 87 8.96 0.27 -6.63
N THR A 88 7.66 0.50 -6.48
CA THR A 88 7.04 0.95 -5.23
C THR A 88 6.12 -0.13 -4.70
N GLN A 89 6.12 -0.30 -3.39
CA GLN A 89 5.34 -1.34 -2.73
C GLN A 89 4.73 -0.80 -1.45
N GLU A 90 3.56 -1.30 -1.11
CA GLU A 90 2.83 -0.97 0.11
C GLU A 90 2.26 -2.24 0.69
N MET A 91 2.32 -2.38 2.02
CA MET A 91 1.51 -3.31 2.78
C MET A 91 0.78 -2.56 3.85
N TYR A 92 -0.52 -2.79 3.93
CA TYR A 92 -1.32 -2.29 5.02
C TYR A 92 -2.36 -3.30 5.45
N GLY A 93 -2.84 -3.17 6.68
CA GLY A 93 -3.84 -4.07 7.23
C GLY A 93 -3.87 -4.10 8.75
N CYS A 94 -4.70 -4.98 9.28
CA CYS A 94 -4.95 -5.09 10.72
C CYS A 94 -4.96 -6.56 11.15
N ASP A 95 -4.56 -6.78 12.41
CA ASP A 95 -4.66 -8.06 13.09
C ASP A 95 -5.72 -7.99 14.19
N LEU A 96 -6.47 -9.08 14.35
CA LEU A 96 -7.39 -9.32 15.45
C LEU A 96 -6.72 -10.14 16.54
N GLY A 97 -6.96 -9.75 17.79
CA GLY A 97 -6.55 -10.51 18.96
C GLY A 97 -7.43 -11.74 19.19
N PRO A 98 -7.02 -12.66 20.09
CA PRO A 98 -7.83 -13.83 20.46
C PRO A 98 -9.20 -13.48 21.08
N ASP A 99 -9.33 -12.27 21.62
CA ASP A 99 -10.57 -11.73 22.18
C ASP A 99 -11.47 -11.08 21.11
N GLY A 100 -11.08 -11.13 19.83
CA GLY A 100 -11.79 -10.52 18.72
C GLY A 100 -11.70 -9.00 18.70
N ARG A 101 -10.70 -8.39 19.35
CA ARG A 101 -10.49 -6.94 19.34
C ARG A 101 -9.28 -6.56 18.50
N PHE A 102 -9.16 -5.27 18.19
CA PHE A 102 -7.97 -4.71 17.55
C PHE A 102 -6.70 -5.11 18.31
N LEU A 103 -5.76 -5.75 17.60
CA LEU A 103 -4.45 -6.08 18.17
C LEU A 103 -3.37 -5.14 17.62
N ARG A 104 -3.31 -4.99 16.30
CA ARG A 104 -2.25 -4.26 15.63
C ARG A 104 -2.67 -3.78 14.25
N GLY A 105 -2.15 -2.64 13.84
CA GLY A 105 -2.30 -2.07 12.49
C GLY A 105 -0.94 -1.94 11.82
N TYR A 106 -0.95 -1.97 10.49
CA TYR A 106 0.23 -1.87 9.64
C TYR A 106 -0.04 -0.91 8.49
N ASP A 107 0.97 -0.11 8.16
CA ASP A 107 1.09 0.63 6.91
C ASP A 107 2.60 0.83 6.66
N GLN A 108 3.10 0.17 5.62
CA GLN A 108 4.53 0.08 5.32
C GLN A 108 4.75 0.25 3.83
N LEU A 109 5.64 1.17 3.47
CA LEU A 109 6.01 1.50 2.11
C LEU A 109 7.47 1.13 1.85
N ALA A 110 7.71 0.59 0.65
CA ALA A 110 9.05 0.28 0.16
C ALA A 110 9.29 0.87 -1.24
N TYR A 111 10.55 1.20 -1.51
CA TYR A 111 11.03 1.68 -2.81
C TYR A 111 12.27 0.88 -3.22
N ASP A 112 12.25 0.34 -4.45
CA ASP A 112 13.28 -0.54 -5.01
C ASP A 112 13.69 -1.69 -4.06
N GLY A 113 12.70 -2.28 -3.38
CA GLY A 113 12.86 -3.40 -2.45
C GLY A 113 13.51 -3.03 -1.11
N LYS A 114 13.57 -1.75 -0.76
CA LYS A 114 14.05 -1.25 0.54
C LYS A 114 12.94 -0.50 1.25
N ASP A 115 12.95 -0.57 2.58
CA ASP A 115 12.05 0.21 3.42
C ASP A 115 12.14 1.69 3.05
N TYR A 116 10.99 2.36 2.98
CA TYR A 116 10.88 3.79 2.71
C TYR A 116 10.25 4.50 3.91
N LEU A 117 9.01 4.16 4.25
CA LEU A 117 8.25 4.79 5.33
C LEU A 117 7.36 3.73 6.01
N ALA A 118 7.27 3.75 7.34
CA ALA A 118 6.45 2.80 8.09
C ALA A 118 5.69 3.49 9.23
N LEU A 119 4.41 3.17 9.38
CA LEU A 119 3.59 3.59 10.53
C LEU A 119 4.07 2.85 11.77
N ASN A 120 4.35 3.61 12.83
CA ASN A 120 4.78 3.04 14.10
C ASN A 120 3.61 2.37 14.82
N GLU A 121 3.93 1.51 15.80
CA GLU A 121 2.95 0.76 16.59
C GLU A 121 1.96 1.66 17.35
N ASP A 122 2.34 2.91 17.61
CA ASP A 122 1.46 3.91 18.22
C ASP A 122 0.34 4.42 17.30
N LEU A 123 0.40 4.07 16.00
CA LEU A 123 -0.50 4.52 14.92
C LEU A 123 -0.60 6.04 14.80
N ARG A 124 0.44 6.76 15.24
CA ARG A 124 0.47 8.23 15.34
C ARG A 124 1.72 8.83 14.75
N SER A 125 2.79 8.05 14.66
CA SER A 125 4.08 8.51 14.16
C SER A 125 4.62 7.59 13.06
N TRP A 126 5.56 8.11 12.29
CA TRP A 126 6.14 7.43 11.14
C TRP A 126 7.65 7.28 11.30
N THR A 127 8.17 6.11 10.94
CA THR A 127 9.61 5.88 10.78
C THR A 127 9.99 6.00 9.32
N ALA A 128 10.97 6.87 9.02
CA ALA A 128 11.50 7.08 7.67
C ALA A 128 12.88 6.45 7.55
N ALA A 129 13.09 5.68 6.48
CA ALA A 129 14.31 4.89 6.30
C ALA A 129 15.54 5.71 5.90
N ASP A 130 15.36 6.82 5.17
CA ASP A 130 16.45 7.67 4.69
C ASP A 130 16.05 9.15 4.57
N THR A 131 16.97 10.00 4.09
CA THR A 131 16.76 11.44 3.95
C THR A 131 15.66 11.80 2.92
N ALA A 132 15.46 10.98 1.89
CA ALA A 132 14.37 11.20 0.93
C ALA A 132 13.01 10.87 1.59
N ALA A 133 12.93 9.75 2.33
CA ALA A 133 11.76 9.39 3.10
C ALA A 133 11.39 10.42 4.18
N GLN A 134 12.37 11.12 4.76
CA GLN A 134 12.13 12.23 5.69
C GLN A 134 11.31 13.36 5.06
N ILE A 135 11.41 13.57 3.75
CA ILE A 135 10.61 14.56 3.02
C ILE A 135 9.13 14.13 3.04
N SER A 136 8.85 12.86 2.77
CA SER A 136 7.48 12.31 2.87
C SER A 136 6.97 12.36 4.30
N ARG A 137 7.79 11.95 5.28
CA ARG A 137 7.41 11.94 6.70
C ARG A 137 6.91 13.30 7.18
N ARG A 138 7.70 14.37 6.95
CA ARG A 138 7.34 15.73 7.36
C ARG A 138 6.04 16.20 6.72
N LYS A 139 5.80 15.81 5.46
CA LYS A 139 4.55 16.15 4.76
C LYS A 139 3.35 15.45 5.40
N TRP A 140 3.48 14.15 5.70
CA TRP A 140 2.42 13.35 6.33
C TRP A 140 2.14 13.77 7.78
N GLU A 141 3.16 14.25 8.50
CA GLU A 141 2.98 14.86 9.83
C GLU A 141 2.14 16.14 9.75
N VAL A 142 2.37 17.00 8.74
CA VAL A 142 1.59 18.23 8.53
C VAL A 142 0.14 17.93 8.13
N THR A 143 -0.09 16.93 7.29
CA THR A 143 -1.45 16.53 6.88
C THR A 143 -2.11 15.55 7.84
N ARG A 144 -1.44 15.19 8.94
CA ARG A 144 -1.94 14.25 9.97
C ARG A 144 -2.35 12.89 9.39
N GLU A 145 -1.60 12.37 8.41
CA GLU A 145 -1.96 11.10 7.75
C GLU A 145 -2.09 9.91 8.70
N ALA A 146 -1.31 9.90 9.78
CA ALA A 146 -1.39 8.84 10.77
C ALA A 146 -2.81 8.71 11.34
N GLU A 147 -3.56 9.81 11.48
CA GLU A 147 -4.93 9.78 12.00
C GLU A 147 -5.93 9.18 11.02
N ARG A 148 -5.77 9.49 9.73
CA ARG A 148 -6.59 8.94 8.65
C ARG A 148 -6.36 7.43 8.52
N VAL A 149 -5.09 7.02 8.45
CA VAL A 149 -4.70 5.60 8.37
C VAL A 149 -5.17 4.86 9.62
N ARG A 150 -4.99 5.44 10.81
CA ARG A 150 -5.47 4.86 12.07
C ARG A 150 -6.98 4.66 12.10
N ALA A 151 -7.78 5.63 11.62
CA ALA A 151 -9.23 5.49 11.55
C ALA A 151 -9.65 4.29 10.68
N TYR A 152 -8.99 4.09 9.54
CA TYR A 152 -9.23 2.91 8.71
C TYR A 152 -8.84 1.61 9.43
N LEU A 153 -7.65 1.57 10.05
CA LEU A 153 -7.09 0.37 10.68
C LEU A 153 -7.87 -0.08 11.92
N GLU A 154 -8.32 0.87 12.75
CA GLU A 154 -9.04 0.60 14.01
C GLU A 154 -10.53 0.30 13.80
N ASP A 155 -11.12 0.66 12.65
CA ASP A 155 -12.56 0.54 12.41
C ASP A 155 -12.85 -0.33 11.17
N ARG A 156 -12.76 0.25 9.97
CA ARG A 156 -13.15 -0.41 8.72
C ARG A 156 -12.39 -1.70 8.45
N CYS A 157 -11.09 -1.73 8.70
CA CYS A 157 -10.31 -2.95 8.52
C CYS A 157 -10.82 -4.09 9.41
N LEU A 158 -11.19 -3.80 10.66
CA LEU A 158 -11.73 -4.79 11.59
C LEU A 158 -13.14 -5.23 11.21
N GLU A 159 -14.00 -4.29 10.83
CA GLU A 159 -15.36 -4.58 10.38
C GLU A 159 -15.35 -5.61 9.23
N TRP A 160 -14.54 -5.36 8.20
CA TRP A 160 -14.40 -6.28 7.07
C TRP A 160 -13.74 -7.60 7.46
N LEU A 161 -12.71 -7.57 8.32
CA LEU A 161 -12.04 -8.79 8.77
C LEU A 161 -13.00 -9.69 9.57
N HIS A 162 -13.83 -9.13 10.46
CA HIS A 162 -14.86 -9.91 11.16
C HIS A 162 -15.85 -10.56 10.18
N ARG A 163 -16.32 -9.80 9.20
CA ARG A 163 -17.23 -10.29 8.16
C ARG A 163 -16.62 -11.45 7.36
N TYR A 164 -15.36 -11.31 6.95
CA TYR A 164 -14.65 -12.35 6.20
C TYR A 164 -14.39 -13.60 7.02
N LEU A 165 -14.06 -13.46 8.30
CA LEU A 165 -13.88 -14.60 9.20
C LEU A 165 -15.19 -15.36 9.43
N GLU A 166 -16.32 -14.65 9.52
CA GLU A 166 -17.63 -15.29 9.66
C GLU A 166 -18.06 -15.98 8.35
N ASN A 167 -17.96 -15.29 7.21
CA ASN A 167 -18.32 -15.85 5.91
C ASN A 167 -17.41 -17.02 5.50
N GLY A 168 -16.12 -16.92 5.82
CA GLY A 168 -15.08 -17.87 5.44
C GLY A 168 -14.81 -18.95 6.49
N LYS A 169 -15.57 -18.99 7.59
CA LYS A 169 -15.29 -19.79 8.79
C LYS A 169 -14.90 -21.24 8.50
N GLU A 170 -15.64 -21.94 7.66
CA GLU A 170 -15.37 -23.34 7.32
C GLU A 170 -14.08 -23.55 6.53
N THR A 171 -13.66 -22.55 5.74
CA THR A 171 -12.47 -22.63 4.88
C THR A 171 -11.23 -22.15 5.63
N LEU A 172 -11.33 -21.02 6.33
CA LEU A 172 -10.23 -20.37 7.04
C LEU A 172 -9.82 -21.17 8.29
N GLN A 173 -10.77 -21.76 9.03
CA GLN A 173 -10.44 -22.58 10.21
C GLN A 173 -9.74 -23.90 9.86
N ARG A 174 -9.93 -24.44 8.64
CA ARG A 174 -9.20 -25.65 8.19
C ARG A 174 -7.73 -25.39 7.87
N ALA A 175 -7.37 -24.16 7.53
CA ALA A 175 -5.98 -23.79 7.24
C ALA A 175 -5.12 -23.60 8.51
N GLY A 176 -5.74 -23.42 9.68
CA GLY A 176 -5.10 -22.98 10.94
C GLY A 176 -4.34 -24.03 11.75
N THR A 177 -3.45 -24.83 11.14
CA THR A 177 -2.49 -25.68 11.91
C THR A 177 -1.01 -25.30 11.75
N GLY A 178 -0.70 -24.19 11.06
CA GLY A 178 0.68 -23.74 10.87
C GLY A 178 0.96 -22.39 11.52
N GLY A 179 1.21 -22.33 12.82
CA GLY A 179 1.67 -21.08 13.46
C GLY A 179 3.08 -20.74 12.99
N HIS A 180 3.26 -19.61 12.29
CA HIS A 180 4.58 -19.03 12.01
C HIS A 180 4.51 -17.51 12.11
N GLY A 181 5.53 -16.93 12.76
CA GLY A 181 5.57 -15.52 13.15
C GLY A 181 5.40 -14.53 12.00
N ALA A 182 4.85 -13.37 12.33
CA ALA A 182 4.72 -12.25 11.41
C ALA A 182 6.09 -11.96 10.75
N PRO A 183 6.17 -11.90 9.41
CA PRO A 183 7.41 -11.54 8.74
C PRO A 183 7.82 -10.13 9.16
N SER A 184 9.10 -10.01 9.55
CA SER A 184 9.70 -8.77 10.05
C SER A 184 9.96 -7.72 8.97
N SER A 185 9.86 -8.09 7.69
CA SER A 185 10.03 -7.19 6.56
C SER A 185 9.11 -7.56 5.40
N LEU A 186 8.74 -6.55 4.64
CA LEU A 186 8.00 -6.64 3.38
C LEU A 186 8.62 -7.61 2.37
N VAL A 187 9.96 -7.74 2.35
CA VAL A 187 10.68 -8.62 1.41
C VAL A 187 10.50 -10.12 1.70
N ASP A 188 9.96 -10.48 2.86
CA ASP A 188 9.83 -11.86 3.33
C ASP A 188 8.44 -12.47 3.08
N LEU A 189 7.52 -11.74 2.44
CA LEU A 189 6.12 -12.15 2.27
C LEU A 189 5.88 -12.99 0.99
N PRO A 190 5.14 -14.12 1.08
CA PRO A 190 4.78 -14.94 -0.08
C PRO A 190 3.96 -14.15 -1.12
N GLY A 191 4.32 -14.25 -2.40
CA GLY A 191 3.64 -13.55 -3.50
C GLY A 191 4.33 -12.26 -3.97
N TRP A 192 5.43 -11.87 -3.34
CA TRP A 192 6.28 -10.77 -3.80
C TRP A 192 7.04 -11.15 -5.08
N LEU A 193 6.90 -10.33 -6.12
CA LEU A 193 7.79 -10.40 -7.29
C LEU A 193 9.19 -9.94 -6.83
N PRO A 194 10.26 -10.74 -6.99
CA PRO A 194 11.59 -10.25 -6.73
C PRO A 194 11.89 -9.11 -7.72
N ALA A 195 12.25 -7.94 -7.19
CA ALA A 195 12.78 -6.86 -8.02
C ALA A 195 13.92 -7.42 -8.88
N ARG A 196 13.93 -7.13 -10.19
CA ARG A 196 15.10 -7.46 -11.02
C ARG A 196 16.28 -6.70 -10.43
N ARG A 197 17.21 -7.45 -9.85
CA ARG A 197 18.45 -6.94 -9.25
C ARG A 197 19.29 -6.25 -10.34
N GLY A 198 19.07 -4.95 -10.52
CA GLY A 198 19.87 -4.10 -11.40
C GLY A 198 20.91 -3.33 -10.59
N GLY A 199 22.10 -3.90 -10.43
CA GLY A 199 23.36 -3.17 -10.22
C GLY A 199 23.56 -2.41 -8.89
N LYS A 200 24.62 -2.79 -8.16
CA LYS A 200 25.19 -2.03 -7.02
C LYS A 200 25.27 -0.52 -7.32
N ARG A 201 24.73 0.30 -6.42
CA ARG A 201 25.38 1.54 -5.96
C ARG A 201 25.16 1.72 -4.45
N GLU A 202 26.21 1.42 -3.69
CA GLU A 202 26.55 2.27 -2.54
C GLU A 202 27.00 3.61 -3.10
N GLN A 203 26.42 4.70 -2.61
CA GLN A 203 27.14 5.96 -2.46
C GLN A 203 26.33 6.86 -1.52
N SER A 204 26.74 6.85 -0.27
CA SER A 204 26.53 7.92 0.68
C SER A 204 27.07 9.22 0.06
N TYR A 205 26.23 10.23 -0.11
CA TYR A 205 26.70 11.60 -0.26
C TYR A 205 25.88 12.52 0.63
N ASN A 206 26.56 13.14 1.59
CA ASN A 206 26.13 14.36 2.24
C ASN A 206 25.94 15.42 1.15
N ILE A 207 24.69 15.84 0.91
CA ILE A 207 24.40 17.07 0.18
C ILE A 207 23.64 17.98 1.13
N ALA A 208 24.24 19.15 1.33
CA ALA A 208 23.75 20.23 2.17
C ALA A 208 22.28 20.58 1.85
N LEU A 209 21.49 20.73 2.90
CA LEU A 209 20.25 21.52 2.87
C LEU A 209 20.68 22.97 2.58
N PRO A 210 20.15 23.61 1.53
CA PRO A 210 18.87 24.29 1.70
C PRO A 210 17.99 24.25 0.45
N LEU A 211 16.72 23.91 0.60
CA LEU A 211 15.62 24.51 -0.18
C LEU A 211 14.27 24.07 0.42
N LEU A 212 13.82 24.89 1.37
CA LEU A 212 12.51 24.84 2.02
C LEU A 212 11.41 25.53 1.19
N LEU A 213 11.59 25.77 -0.11
CA LEU A 213 10.67 26.63 -0.88
C LEU A 213 10.40 26.08 -2.28
N SER A 214 9.53 25.08 -2.35
CA SER A 214 8.59 24.98 -3.47
C SER A 214 7.30 24.41 -2.91
N GLY A 215 6.33 25.29 -2.68
CA GLY A 215 5.00 24.96 -2.18
C GLY A 215 4.20 24.15 -3.20
N LYS A 216 4.55 22.88 -3.37
CA LYS A 216 3.81 21.92 -4.19
C LYS A 216 3.41 20.74 -3.31
N ASN A 217 2.09 20.62 -3.11
CA ASN A 217 1.45 19.57 -2.35
C ASN A 217 1.88 18.18 -2.86
N PRO A 218 2.23 17.23 -1.98
CA PRO A 218 2.38 15.84 -2.39
C PRO A 218 1.02 15.24 -2.82
N PRO A 219 1.02 14.29 -3.77
CA PRO A 219 -0.20 13.60 -4.21
C PRO A 219 -0.86 12.81 -3.08
N ARG A 220 -2.20 12.88 -3.06
CA ARG A 220 -3.10 12.30 -2.05
C ARG A 220 -2.96 10.77 -2.05
N PHE A 221 -2.93 10.16 -0.88
CA PHE A 221 -3.46 8.81 -0.70
C PHE A 221 -4.96 9.00 -0.41
N PRO A 222 -5.87 8.61 -1.31
CA PRO A 222 -7.28 8.53 -0.99
C PRO A 222 -7.48 7.37 -0.03
N ASP A 223 -8.43 7.58 0.87
CA ASP A 223 -9.01 6.53 1.69
C ASP A 223 -9.40 5.31 0.83
N PRO A 224 -9.31 4.10 1.39
CA PRO A 224 -10.22 3.04 0.99
C PRO A 224 -11.64 3.62 1.08
N VAL A 225 -12.26 3.81 -0.08
CA VAL A 225 -13.48 4.61 -0.31
C VAL A 225 -14.52 4.41 0.81
N PRO A 226 -14.91 5.46 1.56
CA PRO A 226 -15.92 5.36 2.61
C PRO A 226 -17.32 5.09 2.04
N GLU A 227 -18.16 4.44 2.85
CA GLU A 227 -19.44 3.82 2.47
C GLU A 227 -20.65 4.76 2.53
N SER A 228 -20.50 6.09 2.49
CA SER A 228 -21.65 7.00 2.58
C SER A 228 -21.55 8.20 1.63
N ASP A 229 -22.46 8.19 0.67
CA ASP A 229 -23.10 9.32 -0.02
C ASP A 229 -22.24 10.45 -0.60
N SER A 230 -22.31 10.52 -1.93
CA SER A 230 -22.40 11.74 -2.72
C SER A 230 -21.39 12.85 -2.39
N GLU A 231 -20.21 12.78 -3.00
CA GLU A 231 -19.66 13.92 -3.74
C GLU A 231 -18.62 13.38 -4.74
N GLY A 232 -18.77 13.79 -6.00
CA GLY A 232 -17.82 13.45 -7.05
C GLY A 232 -16.40 13.96 -6.70
N PRO A 233 -15.37 13.44 -7.38
CA PRO A 233 -14.00 13.84 -7.08
C PRO A 233 -13.83 15.34 -7.33
N PRO A 234 -13.19 16.11 -6.43
CA PRO A 234 -12.52 17.32 -6.85
C PRO A 234 -11.33 16.87 -7.71
N ALA A 235 -11.56 16.84 -9.03
CA ALA A 235 -10.50 17.08 -10.00
C ALA A 235 -9.69 18.29 -9.54
N LEU A 236 -8.35 18.19 -9.54
CA LEU A 236 -7.39 19.30 -9.61
C LEU A 236 -5.96 18.72 -9.44
N TRP A 237 -5.37 18.26 -10.54
CA TRP A 237 -3.92 18.13 -10.71
C TRP A 237 -3.44 18.81 -11.99
N ASP A 238 -4.12 19.89 -12.41
CA ASP A 238 -3.54 20.86 -13.35
C ASP A 238 -2.97 22.03 -12.57
N ASN A 239 -1.63 22.07 -12.50
CA ASN A 239 -0.77 23.23 -12.81
C ASN A 239 0.72 22.89 -12.62
#